data_AF-A0A5C7WQX5-F1
#
_entry.id   AF-A0A5C7WQX5-F1
#
_cell.length_a   1.000
_cell.length_b   1.000
_cell.length_c   1.000
_cell.angle_alpha   90.00
_cell.angle_beta   90.00
_cell.angle_gamma   90.00
#
_symmetry.space_group_name_H-M   'P 1'
#
loop_
_entity.id
_entity.type
_entity.pdbx_description
1 polymer ?
#
loop_
_entity_poly.entity_id
_entity_poly.type
_entity_poly.pdbx_seq_one_letter_code
_entity_poly.pdbx_strand_id
1 'polypeptide(L)'
;TKAFTVAELAALPQTTHRLPIACVEGWSATADWTGIVLADLIRAVGGDPDSDVRMISLEPPGPYSRTVLPARHARDSKTLIALKLNGETLDIDHGYPARLIAPTRPGVLQTKWLSRIEIVA
;
A
#
# COMPACT_ATOMS: atom_id res chain seq x y z
N THR A 1 1.79 18.85 2.99
CA THR A 1 1.79 17.66 2.09
C THR A 1 3.20 17.42 1.59
N LYS A 2 3.70 16.18 1.66
CA LYS A 2 5.00 15.79 1.10
C LYS A 2 4.76 14.96 -0.16
N ALA A 3 5.52 15.23 -1.23
CA ALA A 3 5.48 14.47 -2.47
C ALA A 3 6.75 13.63 -2.58
N PHE A 4 6.62 12.47 -3.22
CA PHE A 4 7.74 11.59 -3.53
C PHE A 4 7.63 11.16 -4.99
N THR A 5 8.75 11.21 -5.70
CA THR A 5 8.94 10.52 -6.96
C THR A 5 9.10 9.01 -6.71
N VAL A 6 8.91 8.20 -7.75
CA VAL A 6 9.13 6.74 -7.65
C VAL A 6 10.57 6.42 -7.27
N ALA A 7 11.54 7.19 -7.77
CA ALA A 7 12.95 7.03 -7.42
C ALA A 7 13.22 7.34 -5.94
N GLU A 8 12.62 8.40 -5.39
CA GLU A 8 12.74 8.72 -3.97
C GLU A 8 12.11 7.65 -3.09
N LEU A 9 10.94 7.10 -3.47
CA LEU A 9 10.33 5.98 -2.75
C LEU A 9 11.23 4.74 -2.79
N ALA A 10 11.83 4.43 -3.94
CA ALA A 10 12.74 3.29 -4.09
C ALA A 10 14.04 3.44 -3.28
N ALA A 11 14.44 4.68 -2.96
CA ALA A 11 15.62 4.98 -2.14
C ALA A 11 15.35 4.91 -0.63
N LEU A 12 14.08 4.91 -0.20
CA LEU A 12 13.72 4.66 1.21
C LEU A 12 14.02 3.20 1.60
N PRO A 13 14.14 2.88 2.91
CA PRO A 13 14.32 1.50 3.35
C PRO A 13 13.26 0.56 2.77
N GLN A 14 13.71 -0.46 2.04
CA GLN A 14 12.85 -1.46 1.40
C GLN A 14 12.75 -2.70 2.28
N THR A 15 11.54 -3.25 2.40
CA THR A 15 11.25 -4.50 3.10
C THR A 15 10.50 -5.45 2.16
N THR A 16 10.81 -6.74 2.23
CA THR A 16 10.11 -7.79 1.48
C THR A 16 9.29 -8.66 2.42
N HIS A 17 8.01 -8.85 2.12
CA HIS A 17 7.14 -9.81 2.80
C HIS A 17 6.46 -10.74 1.79
N ARG A 18 6.42 -12.03 2.12
CA ARG A 18 5.62 -13.02 1.39
C ARG A 18 4.20 -12.99 1.93
N LEU A 19 3.25 -12.46 1.16
CA LEU A 19 1.86 -12.26 1.59
C LEU A 19 0.85 -12.67 0.50
N PRO A 20 -0.29 -13.26 0.89
CA PRO A 20 -1.36 -13.54 -0.05
C PRO A 20 -2.22 -12.31 -0.33
N ILE A 21 -2.69 -12.20 -1.57
CA ILE A 21 -3.92 -11.47 -1.89
C ILE A 21 -5.04 -12.49 -1.94
N ALA A 22 -6.08 -12.32 -1.11
CA ALA A 22 -7.28 -13.15 -1.11
C ALA A 22 -8.44 -12.38 -1.74
N CYS A 23 -9.02 -12.91 -2.81
CA CYS A 23 -10.22 -12.37 -3.42
C CYS A 23 -11.47 -12.83 -2.67
N VAL A 24 -12.50 -11.99 -2.68
CA VAL A 24 -13.81 -12.32 -2.11
C VAL A 24 -14.52 -13.45 -2.86
N GLU A 25 -14.04 -13.79 -4.06
CA GLU A 25 -14.53 -14.89 -4.91
C GLU A 25 -13.94 -16.26 -4.55
N GLY A 26 -13.18 -16.36 -3.45
CA GLY A 26 -12.73 -17.64 -2.89
C GLY A 26 -11.37 -18.14 -3.37
N TRP A 27 -10.60 -17.33 -4.11
CA TRP A 27 -9.23 -17.64 -4.50
C TRP A 27 -8.21 -16.77 -3.75
N SER A 28 -6.98 -17.26 -3.62
CA SER A 28 -5.86 -16.49 -3.08
C SER A 28 -4.58 -16.74 -3.87
N ALA A 29 -3.77 -15.69 -4.07
CA ALA A 29 -2.46 -15.79 -4.70
C ALA A 29 -1.38 -15.25 -3.74
N THR A 30 -0.39 -16.08 -3.42
CA THR A 30 0.76 -15.70 -2.58
C THR A 30 1.89 -15.19 -3.46
N ALA A 31 2.50 -14.07 -3.06
CA ALA A 31 3.63 -13.50 -3.77
C ALA A 31 4.58 -12.79 -2.80
N ASP A 32 5.78 -12.49 -3.29
CA ASP A 32 6.77 -11.70 -2.57
C ASP A 32 6.60 -10.22 -2.93
N TRP A 33 6.23 -9.40 -1.97
CA TRP A 33 6.00 -7.96 -2.14
C TRP A 33 7.15 -7.19 -1.54
N THR A 34 7.75 -6.28 -2.30
CA THR A 34 8.81 -5.39 -1.79
C THR A 34 8.36 -3.94 -1.86
N GLY A 35 8.57 -3.20 -0.75
CA GLY A 35 8.27 -1.78 -0.68
C GLY A 35 8.61 -1.17 0.67
N ILE A 36 8.00 -0.02 0.96
CA ILE A 36 8.21 0.73 2.20
C ILE A 36 7.18 0.28 3.23
N VAL A 37 7.60 0.07 4.48
CA VAL A 37 6.67 -0.16 5.59
C VAL A 37 5.84 1.11 5.81
N LEU A 38 4.51 1.00 5.74
CA LEU A 38 3.61 2.15 5.79
C LEU A 38 3.77 2.97 7.08
N ALA A 39 3.91 2.28 8.22
CA ALA A 39 4.11 2.93 9.51
C ALA A 39 5.35 3.84 9.52
N ASP A 40 6.43 3.41 8.87
CA ASP A 40 7.68 4.19 8.79
C ASP A 40 7.55 5.36 7.83
N LEU A 41 6.83 5.18 6.71
CA LEU A 41 6.52 6.29 5.80
C LEU A 41 5.66 7.37 6.48
N ILE A 42 4.68 6.97 7.29
CA ILE A 42 3.84 7.89 8.09
C ILE A 42 4.71 8.66 9.09
N ARG A 43 5.56 7.97 9.85
CA ARG A 43 6.48 8.62 10.79
C ARG A 43 7.44 9.59 10.09
N ALA A 44 7.96 9.23 8.92
CA ALA A 44 8.88 10.04 8.13
C ALA A 44 8.27 11.37 7.62
N VAL A 45 6.94 11.51 7.67
CA VAL A 45 6.23 12.76 7.36
C VAL A 45 5.62 13.43 8.60
N GLY A 46 5.98 12.97 9.80
CA GLY A 46 5.50 13.52 11.08
C GLY A 46 4.09 13.08 11.47
N GLY A 47 3.59 11.99 10.88
CA GLY A 47 2.26 11.45 11.16
C GLY A 47 2.24 10.40 12.27
N ASP A 48 1.03 10.10 12.74
CA ASP A 48 0.77 9.02 13.71
C ASP A 48 0.31 7.73 13.00
N PRO A 49 1.06 6.61 13.08
CA PRO A 49 0.64 5.34 12.50
C PRO A 49 -0.55 4.67 13.24
N ASP A 50 -0.94 5.16 14.41
CA ASP A 50 -2.16 4.74 15.12
C ASP A 50 -3.42 5.51 14.69
N SER A 51 -3.32 6.36 13.67
CA SER A 51 -4.47 6.98 13.01
C SER A 51 -5.00 6.14 11.84
N ASP A 52 -6.28 6.30 11.52
CA ASP A 52 -6.84 5.78 10.27
C ASP A 52 -6.20 6.49 9.07
N VAL A 53 -6.07 5.78 7.95
CA VAL A 53 -5.39 6.31 6.76
C VAL A 53 -6.26 6.15 5.54
N ARG A 54 -6.54 7.23 4.81
CA ARG A 54 -7.23 7.19 3.53
C ARG A 54 -6.26 6.96 2.38
N MET A 55 -6.53 5.93 1.59
CA MET A 55 -5.79 5.55 0.39
C MET A 55 -6.54 6.05 -0.83
N ILE A 56 -5.86 6.75 -1.73
CA ILE A 56 -6.46 7.35 -2.93
C ILE A 56 -5.75 6.82 -4.18
N SER A 57 -6.52 6.22 -5.07
CA SER A 57 -6.07 5.68 -6.35
C SER A 57 -6.18 6.70 -7.47
N LEU A 58 -5.42 6.48 -8.55
CA LEU A 58 -5.58 7.15 -9.84
C LEU A 58 -6.77 6.63 -10.67
N GLU A 59 -7.41 5.54 -10.25
CA GLU A 59 -8.54 4.98 -11.00
C GLU A 59 -9.75 5.94 -11.04
N PRO A 60 -10.68 5.77 -12.01
CA PRO A 60 -11.88 6.58 -12.09
C PRO A 60 -12.68 6.60 -10.77
N PRO A 61 -13.38 7.69 -10.44
CA PRO A 61 -14.16 7.78 -9.21
C PRO A 61 -15.10 6.59 -9.02
N GLY A 62 -15.00 5.92 -7.88
CA GLY A 62 -15.77 4.73 -7.55
C GLY A 62 -15.53 4.28 -6.11
N PRO A 63 -16.17 3.18 -5.67
CA PRO A 63 -16.09 2.71 -4.29
C PRO A 63 -14.68 2.30 -3.85
N TYR A 64 -13.79 1.98 -4.81
CA TYR A 64 -12.42 1.54 -4.52
C TYR A 64 -11.36 2.62 -4.76
N SER A 65 -11.72 3.72 -5.43
CA SER A 65 -10.77 4.80 -5.71
C SER A 65 -10.38 5.59 -4.46
N ARG A 66 -11.17 5.47 -3.38
CA ARG A 66 -10.89 6.01 -2.05
C ARG A 66 -11.30 5.00 -0.99
N THR A 67 -10.34 4.43 -0.28
CA THR A 67 -10.63 3.49 0.82
C THR A 67 -9.97 3.93 2.12
N VAL A 68 -10.61 3.63 3.25
CA VAL A 68 -9.99 3.85 4.56
C VAL A 68 -9.29 2.55 4.99
N LEU A 69 -8.03 2.69 5.37
CA LEU A 69 -7.23 1.68 6.03
C LEU A 69 -7.27 1.95 7.53
N PRO A 70 -7.86 1.04 8.34
CA PRO A 70 -7.90 1.22 9.78
C PRO A 70 -6.50 1.27 10.40
N ALA A 71 -6.32 2.05 11.47
CA ALA A 71 -5.08 2.23 12.22
C ALA A 71 -4.31 0.93 12.50
N ARG A 72 -5.02 -0.15 12.84
CA ARG A 72 -4.40 -1.46 13.10
C ARG A 72 -3.56 -2.00 11.95
N HIS A 73 -3.94 -1.70 10.70
CA HIS A 73 -3.16 -2.08 9.53
C HIS A 73 -2.13 -1.02 9.20
N ALA A 74 -2.42 0.26 9.45
CA ALA A 74 -1.48 1.36 9.23
C ALA A 74 -0.20 1.18 10.06
N ARG A 75 -0.33 0.75 11.32
CA ARG A 75 0.80 0.46 12.22
C ARG A 75 1.46 -0.91 12.05
N ASP A 76 0.84 -1.82 11.29
CA ASP A 76 1.37 -3.18 11.13
C ASP A 76 2.68 -3.14 10.32
N SER A 77 3.74 -3.74 10.87
CA SER A 77 5.08 -3.80 10.24
C SER A 77 5.12 -4.62 8.95
N LYS A 78 4.05 -5.37 8.66
CA LYS A 78 3.87 -6.10 7.40
C LYS A 78 3.05 -5.34 6.36
N THR A 79 2.48 -4.19 6.70
CA THR A 79 1.78 -3.36 5.71
C THR A 79 2.77 -2.57 4.87
N LEU A 80 2.75 -2.82 3.57
CA LEU A 80 3.68 -2.23 2.61
C LEU A 80 2.96 -1.26 1.67
N ILE A 81 3.65 -0.18 1.33
CA ILE A 81 3.50 0.50 0.05
C ILE A 81 4.47 -0.19 -0.92
N ALA A 82 3.96 -1.19 -1.63
CA ALA A 82 4.72 -2.06 -2.51
C ALA A 82 5.06 -1.36 -3.83
N LEU A 83 6.30 -1.54 -4.27
CA LEU A 83 6.85 -1.05 -5.55
C LEU A 83 7.26 -2.19 -6.49
N LYS A 84 7.44 -3.40 -5.92
CA LYS A 84 7.83 -4.61 -6.66
C LYS A 84 6.97 -5.81 -6.27
N LEU A 85 6.83 -6.72 -7.22
CA LEU A 85 6.17 -8.01 -7.11
C LEU A 85 7.12 -9.08 -7.63
N ASN A 86 7.43 -10.07 -6.80
CA ASN A 86 8.34 -11.18 -7.11
C ASN A 86 9.71 -10.72 -7.65
N GLY A 87 10.25 -9.66 -7.07
CA GLY A 87 11.56 -9.09 -7.44
C GLY A 87 11.52 -8.12 -8.62
N GLU A 88 10.42 -8.07 -9.37
CA GLU A 88 10.25 -7.18 -10.52
C GLU A 88 9.45 -5.93 -10.16
N THR A 89 9.71 -4.81 -10.85
CA THR A 89 8.88 -3.60 -10.72
C THR A 89 7.43 -3.96 -11.02
N LEU A 90 6.49 -3.36 -10.27
CA LEU A 90 5.07 -3.58 -10.53
C LEU A 90 4.74 -3.28 -11.99
N ASP A 91 3.96 -4.18 -12.60
CA ASP A 91 3.25 -3.89 -13.84
C ASP A 91 2.06 -2.96 -13.57
N ILE A 92 1.56 -2.28 -14.59
CA ILE A 92 0.39 -1.42 -14.48
C ILE A 92 -0.84 -2.20 -13.99
N ASP A 93 -1.04 -3.44 -14.40
CA ASP A 93 -2.17 -4.27 -13.96
C ASP A 93 -2.07 -4.64 -12.48
N HIS A 94 -0.83 -4.71 -11.99
CA HIS A 94 -0.51 -4.93 -10.59
C HIS A 94 -0.44 -3.65 -9.76
N GLY A 95 -0.65 -2.48 -10.36
CA GLY A 95 -0.80 -1.22 -9.64
C GLY A 95 0.44 -0.33 -9.62
N TYR A 96 1.32 -0.43 -10.62
CA TYR A 96 2.37 0.58 -10.85
C TYR A 96 1.80 2.01 -10.76
N PRO A 97 2.49 2.99 -10.14
CA PRO A 97 3.85 2.91 -9.60
C PRO A 97 3.95 2.34 -8.18
N ALA A 98 2.84 2.29 -7.45
CA ALA A 98 2.80 1.83 -6.08
C ALA A 98 1.41 1.30 -5.71
N ARG A 99 1.37 0.28 -4.84
CA ARG A 99 0.11 -0.25 -4.30
C ARG A 99 0.19 -0.51 -2.80
N LEU A 100 -0.97 -0.53 -2.15
CA LEU A 100 -1.10 -1.04 -0.79
C LEU A 100 -1.07 -2.56 -0.78
N ILE A 101 -0.32 -3.14 0.17
CA ILE A 101 -0.42 -4.53 0.60
C ILE A 101 -0.50 -4.57 2.12
N ALA A 102 -1.66 -4.87 2.68
CA ALA A 102 -1.89 -5.02 4.13
C ALA A 102 -2.33 -6.46 4.46
N PRO A 103 -1.72 -7.14 5.45
CA PRO A 103 -2.13 -8.48 5.85
C PRO A 103 -3.61 -8.55 6.24
N THR A 104 -4.27 -9.67 5.93
CA THR A 104 -5.69 -9.94 6.29
C THR A 104 -6.73 -8.96 5.73
N ARG A 105 -6.30 -8.00 4.90
CA ARG A 105 -7.20 -7.08 4.20
C ARG A 105 -7.74 -7.73 2.92
N PRO A 106 -9.06 -7.67 2.66
CA PRO A 106 -9.65 -8.19 1.42
C PRO A 106 -8.96 -7.66 0.17
N GLY A 107 -8.76 -8.51 -0.83
CA GLY A 107 -7.99 -8.18 -2.04
C GLY A 107 -8.51 -6.96 -2.79
N VAL A 108 -9.83 -6.75 -2.81
CA VAL A 108 -10.47 -5.59 -3.42
C VAL A 108 -10.10 -4.25 -2.75
N LEU A 109 -9.62 -4.29 -1.50
CA LEU A 109 -9.21 -3.11 -0.73
C LEU A 109 -7.67 -2.91 -0.71
N GLN A 110 -6.91 -3.73 -1.44
CA GLN A 110 -5.47 -3.58 -1.65
C GLN A 110 -5.22 -2.56 -2.76
N THR A 111 -5.48 -1.28 -2.46
CA THR A 111 -5.51 -0.16 -3.42
C THR A 111 -4.33 -0.15 -4.38
N LYS A 112 -4.63 -0.22 -5.68
CA LYS A 112 -3.68 -0.10 -6.80
C LYS A 112 -3.54 1.36 -7.26
N TRP A 113 -2.48 1.65 -8.00
CA TRP A 113 -2.23 2.96 -8.62
C TRP A 113 -2.29 4.09 -7.57
N LEU A 114 -1.65 3.86 -6.43
CA LEU A 114 -1.75 4.74 -5.27
C LEU A 114 -1.13 6.11 -5.61
N SER A 115 -1.90 7.17 -5.47
CA SER A 115 -1.46 8.56 -5.73
C SER A 115 -1.34 9.41 -4.48
N ARG A 116 -2.12 9.11 -3.44
CA ARG A 116 -2.11 9.87 -2.20
C ARG A 116 -2.48 9.00 -1.02
N ILE A 117 -1.84 9.31 0.10
CA ILE A 117 -2.09 8.78 1.42
C ILE A 117 -2.45 9.97 2.30
N GLU A 118 -3.61 9.95 2.95
CA GLU A 118 -4.06 10.99 3.88
C GLU A 118 -4.22 10.37 5.27
N ILE A 119 -3.56 10.93 6.27
CA ILE A 119 -3.74 10.53 7.66
C ILE A 119 -5.02 11.21 8.15
N VAL A 120 -5.96 10.42 8.66
CA VAL A 120 -7.25 10.88 9.16
C VAL A 120 -7.10 11.08 10.66
N ALA A 121 -7.09 12.34 11.09
CA ALA A 121 -7.14 12.72 12.51
C ALA A 121 -8.56 12.56 13.08
#